data_AF-A0A2I0D555-F1
#
_entry.id   AF-A0A2I0D555-F1
#
_cell.length_a   1.000
_cell.length_b   1.000
_cell.length_c   1.000
_cell.angle_alpha   90.00
_cell.angle_beta   90.00
_cell.angle_gamma   90.00
#
_symmetry.space_group_name_H-M   'P 1'
#
loop_
_entity.id
_entity.type
_entity.pdbx_description
1 polymer ?
#
loop_
_entity_poly.entity_id
_entity_poly.type
_entity_poly.pdbx_seq_one_letter_code
_entity_poly.pdbx_strand_id
1 'polypeptide(L)'
;SNGNYLAIEKRPFPTNEDVFSFWIGNYRDIDYTMKVEVEDMPDYDIFLKDTYTEVDHQLNEGENDIAFSIDSSIPASVNSDRFKIQFEKTTLGTSQNERIASSQLYPNPSNSGYAYVKHNPDFNNELKVSVFNILGQTIEIPKDRLSSSELKLNTSSLNSGIYLVKLTYQTQTTTHKLIIE
;
A
#
# COMPACT_ATOMS: atom_id res chain seq x y z
N SER A 1 19.90 43.77 8.30
CA SER A 1 18.49 43.39 8.19
C SER A 1 18.46 41.89 8.01
N ASN A 2 18.29 41.14 9.10
CA ASN A 2 18.30 39.67 9.08
C ASN A 2 16.89 39.20 8.69
N GLY A 3 16.57 39.36 7.41
CA GLY A 3 15.28 38.98 6.86
C GLY A 3 15.16 37.48 6.80
N ASN A 4 14.50 36.88 7.80
CA ASN A 4 13.95 35.55 7.67
C ASN A 4 12.82 35.65 6.63
N TYR A 5 13.12 35.28 5.39
CA TYR A 5 12.13 35.20 4.33
C TYR A 5 11.24 33.99 4.62
N LEU A 6 10.08 34.23 5.22
CA LEU A 6 9.03 33.24 5.37
C LEU A 6 8.12 33.34 4.15
N ALA A 7 8.19 32.36 3.26
CA ALA A 7 7.18 32.18 2.23
C ALA A 7 6.08 31.28 2.82
N ILE A 8 4.87 31.81 2.92
CA ILE A 8 3.68 31.02 3.25
C ILE A 8 2.85 30.96 1.98
N GLU A 9 2.63 29.75 1.47
CA GLU A 9 1.76 29.50 0.34
C GLU A 9 0.57 28.65 0.78
N LYS A 10 -0.65 29.11 0.47
CA LYS A 10 -1.87 28.36 0.75
C LYS A 10 -2.42 27.80 -0.55
N ARG A 11 -2.52 26.48 -0.63
CA ARG A 11 -3.07 25.77 -1.79
C ARG A 11 -4.33 24.97 -1.38
N PRO A 12 -5.23 24.64 -2.34
CA PRO A 12 -6.26 23.63 -2.13
C PRO A 12 -5.64 22.28 -1.75
N PHE A 13 -6.42 21.41 -1.12
CA PHE A 13 -5.98 20.05 -0.81
C PHE A 13 -5.63 19.30 -2.12
N PRO A 14 -4.49 18.59 -2.18
CA PRO A 14 -4.00 17.99 -3.43
C PRO A 14 -5.00 16.98 -4.03
N THR A 15 -5.16 17.02 -5.35
CA THR A 15 -5.80 15.96 -6.14
C THR A 15 -4.80 14.87 -6.53
N ASN A 16 -5.28 13.73 -7.04
CA ASN A 16 -4.40 12.61 -7.41
C ASN A 16 -3.36 13.06 -8.45
N GLU A 17 -2.09 12.71 -8.24
CA GLU A 17 -0.94 13.07 -9.08
C GLU A 17 -0.54 14.56 -9.06
N ASP A 18 -0.99 15.32 -8.06
CA ASP A 18 -0.56 16.71 -7.91
C ASP A 18 0.95 16.78 -7.62
N VAL A 19 1.65 17.55 -8.45
CA VAL A 19 3.08 17.86 -8.30
C VAL A 19 3.22 19.32 -7.91
N PHE A 20 3.81 19.56 -6.75
CA PHE A 20 4.13 20.87 -6.24
C PHE A 20 5.60 21.19 -6.44
N SER A 21 5.86 22.11 -7.36
CA SER A 21 7.16 22.75 -7.48
C SER A 21 7.29 23.87 -6.46
N PHE A 22 8.50 24.02 -5.92
CA PHE A 22 8.92 25.13 -5.10
C PHE A 22 10.31 25.57 -5.54
N TRP A 23 10.58 26.87 -5.42
CA TRP A 23 11.87 27.43 -5.81
C TRP A 23 12.88 27.25 -4.69
N ILE A 24 14.04 26.69 -5.01
CA ILE A 24 15.20 26.64 -4.11
C ILE A 24 16.47 27.00 -4.88
N GLY A 25 17.31 27.88 -4.33
CA GLY A 25 18.49 28.35 -5.04
C GLY A 25 19.38 29.24 -4.21
N ASN A 26 20.25 29.99 -4.87
CA ASN A 26 21.30 30.81 -4.25
C ASN A 26 22.24 30.00 -3.33
N TYR A 27 22.60 28.78 -3.76
CA TYR A 27 23.52 27.91 -3.05
C TYR A 27 24.89 28.60 -2.85
N ARG A 28 25.43 28.48 -1.65
CA ARG A 28 26.73 29.03 -1.23
C ARG A 28 27.71 27.96 -0.75
N ASP A 29 27.21 26.76 -0.51
CA ASP A 29 27.91 25.59 -0.03
C ASP A 29 27.64 24.41 -0.96
N ILE A 30 28.30 23.28 -0.71
CA ILE A 30 28.17 22.06 -1.50
C ILE A 30 27.10 21.16 -0.89
N ASP A 31 27.14 20.94 0.43
CA ASP A 31 26.28 19.99 1.12
C ASP A 31 25.17 20.69 1.89
N TYR A 32 23.95 20.20 1.72
CA TYR A 32 22.74 20.73 2.35
C TYR A 32 21.88 19.60 2.92
N THR A 33 21.10 19.95 3.95
CA THR A 33 19.99 19.12 4.45
C THR A 33 18.70 19.89 4.31
N MET A 34 17.76 19.37 3.52
CA MET A 34 16.39 19.85 3.49
C MET A 34 15.63 19.19 4.64
N LYS A 35 15.05 20.01 5.52
CA LYS A 35 14.15 19.55 6.59
C LYS A 35 12.72 19.75 6.12
N VAL A 36 11.95 18.68 6.09
CA VAL A 36 10.54 18.70 5.69
C VAL A 36 9.71 18.11 6.81
N GLU A 37 8.76 18.89 7.33
CA GLU A 37 7.79 18.42 8.31
C GLU A 37 6.47 18.11 7.59
N VAL A 38 5.98 16.90 7.76
CA VAL A 38 4.75 16.41 7.15
C VAL A 38 3.72 16.13 8.23
N GLU A 39 2.55 16.77 8.12
CA GLU A 39 1.40 16.44 8.96
C GLU A 39 0.74 15.13 8.48
N ASP A 40 -0.04 14.49 9.35
CA ASP A 40 -0.75 13.24 9.04
C ASP A 40 -1.64 13.40 7.79
N MET A 41 -1.30 12.64 6.74
CA MET A 41 -2.01 12.60 5.45
C MET A 41 -2.21 11.14 5.03
N PRO A 42 -3.10 10.39 5.69
CA PRO A 42 -3.17 8.92 5.59
C PRO A 42 -3.68 8.39 4.23
N ASP A 43 -4.22 9.27 3.39
CA ASP A 43 -4.72 8.93 2.05
C ASP A 43 -3.66 9.14 0.95
N TYR A 44 -2.44 9.56 1.30
CA TYR A 44 -1.39 9.91 0.33
C TYR A 44 -0.01 9.37 0.72
N ASP A 45 0.67 8.81 -0.27
CA ASP A 45 2.11 8.62 -0.25
C ASP A 45 2.75 9.91 -0.81
N ILE A 46 3.66 10.49 -0.05
CA ILE A 46 4.26 11.79 -0.37
C ILE A 46 5.74 11.59 -0.67
N PHE A 47 6.21 12.15 -1.78
CA PHE A 47 7.59 12.04 -2.23
C PHE A 47 8.20 13.41 -2.49
N LEU A 48 9.45 13.60 -2.06
CA LEU A 48 10.32 14.66 -2.56
C LEU A 48 11.11 14.10 -3.75
N LYS A 49 10.79 14.57 -4.96
CA LYS A 49 11.46 14.18 -6.20
C LYS A 49 12.65 15.07 -6.47
N ASP A 50 13.82 14.48 -6.66
CA ASP A 50 15.03 15.16 -7.13
C ASP A 50 15.21 14.89 -8.63
N THR A 51 14.91 15.88 -9.48
CA THR A 51 14.99 15.72 -10.93
C THR A 51 16.43 15.69 -11.47
N TYR A 52 17.44 15.99 -10.65
CA TYR A 52 18.85 15.89 -11.05
C TYR A 52 19.39 14.48 -10.84
N THR A 53 19.12 13.89 -9.68
CA THR A 53 19.58 12.53 -9.34
C THR A 53 18.60 11.44 -9.77
N GLU A 54 17.38 11.81 -10.14
CA GLU A 54 16.25 10.92 -10.43
C GLU A 54 15.87 10.02 -9.24
N VAL A 55 16.16 10.48 -8.02
CA VAL A 55 15.81 9.79 -6.78
C VAL A 55 14.57 10.43 -6.17
N ASP A 56 13.59 9.58 -5.85
CA ASP A 56 12.39 9.95 -5.12
C ASP A 56 12.57 9.58 -3.63
N HIS A 57 12.52 10.59 -2.75
CA HIS A 57 12.61 10.41 -1.31
C HIS A 57 11.21 10.35 -0.72
N GLN A 58 10.81 9.21 -0.16
CA GLN A 58 9.55 9.10 0.56
C GLN A 58 9.59 9.96 1.83
N LEU A 59 8.54 10.76 2.02
CA LEU A 59 8.34 11.59 3.20
C LEU A 59 7.29 10.94 4.10
N ASN A 60 7.65 10.71 5.37
CA ASN A 60 6.76 10.13 6.38
C ASN A 60 6.18 11.22 7.28
N GLU A 61 5.12 10.91 8.02
CA GLU A 61 4.61 11.79 9.08
C GLU A 61 5.73 12.22 10.04
N GLY A 62 5.76 13.51 10.37
CA GLY A 62 6.78 14.14 11.21
C GLY A 62 7.96 14.72 10.41
N GLU A 63 9.12 14.81 11.06
CA GLU A 63 10.32 15.41 10.48
C GLU A 63 11.06 14.43 9.55
N ASN A 64 11.43 14.93 8.37
CA ASN A 64 12.23 14.22 7.38
C ASN A 64 13.47 15.05 7.04
N ASP A 65 14.65 14.43 7.10
CA ASP A 65 15.93 15.04 6.78
C ASP A 65 16.49 14.47 5.47
N ILE A 66 16.52 15.29 4.42
CA ILE A 66 17.00 14.88 3.10
C ILE A 66 18.31 15.59 2.80
N ALA A 67 19.40 14.82 2.82
CA ALA A 67 20.71 15.32 2.43
C ALA A 67 20.86 15.36 0.90
N PHE A 68 21.39 16.46 0.37
CA PHE A 68 21.71 16.59 -1.05
C PHE A 68 22.95 17.47 -1.23
N SER A 69 23.64 17.27 -2.36
CA SER A 69 24.81 18.07 -2.73
C SER A 69 24.59 18.86 -4.02
N ILE A 70 25.37 19.93 -4.14
CA ILE A 70 25.36 20.88 -5.26
C ILE A 70 26.69 20.81 -6.00
N ASP A 71 26.60 20.61 -7.31
CA ASP A 71 27.71 20.80 -8.24
C ASP A 71 27.44 22.04 -9.10
N SER A 72 28.13 23.15 -8.79
CA SER A 72 27.98 24.43 -9.50
C SER A 72 28.36 24.37 -10.99
N SER A 73 29.09 23.34 -11.42
CA SER A 73 29.46 23.15 -12.81
C SER A 73 28.35 22.49 -13.64
N ILE A 74 27.33 21.92 -12.99
CA ILE A 74 26.25 21.17 -13.62
C ILE A 74 24.94 21.98 -13.52
N PRO A 75 24.42 22.53 -14.64
CA PRO A 75 23.19 23.34 -14.63
C PRO A 75 21.98 22.64 -14.00
N ALA A 76 21.85 21.32 -14.16
CA ALA A 76 20.77 20.55 -13.55
C ALA A 76 20.89 20.43 -12.01
N SER A 77 22.11 20.42 -11.48
CA SER A 77 22.36 20.32 -10.03
C SER A 77 21.98 21.60 -9.29
N VAL A 78 22.22 22.77 -9.93
CA VAL A 78 21.87 24.11 -9.41
C VAL A 78 20.49 24.61 -9.86
N ASN A 79 19.72 23.80 -10.61
CA ASN A 79 18.43 24.20 -11.12
C ASN A 79 17.47 24.52 -9.97
N SER A 80 16.77 25.66 -10.05
CA SER A 80 15.86 26.08 -9.00
C SER A 80 14.58 25.24 -8.88
N ASP A 81 14.25 24.51 -9.94
CA ASP A 81 13.07 23.65 -10.02
C ASP A 81 13.45 22.16 -9.85
N ARG A 82 14.67 21.89 -9.33
CA ARG A 82 15.22 20.54 -9.13
C ARG A 82 14.36 19.67 -8.22
N PHE A 83 13.74 20.28 -7.21
CA PHE A 83 12.97 19.56 -6.21
C PHE A 83 11.48 19.79 -6.37
N LYS A 84 10.70 18.71 -6.25
CA LYS A 84 9.24 18.75 -6.34
C LYS A 84 8.64 17.86 -5.26
N ILE A 85 7.52 18.26 -4.68
CA ILE A 85 6.70 17.35 -3.86
C ILE A 85 5.67 16.70 -4.76
N GLN A 86 5.58 15.38 -4.76
CA GLN A 86 4.54 14.64 -5.46
C GLN A 86 3.64 13.94 -4.44
N PHE A 87 2.33 14.09 -4.64
CA PHE A 87 1.30 13.40 -3.88
C PHE A 87 0.75 12.28 -4.75
N GLU A 88 0.94 11.05 -4.29
CA GLU A 88 0.32 9.89 -4.89
C GLU A 88 -0.78 9.43 -3.94
N LYS A 89 -2.02 9.33 -4.44
CA LYS A 89 -3.08 8.82 -3.58
C LYS A 89 -2.71 7.40 -3.17
N THR A 90 -2.64 7.13 -1.88
CA THR A 90 -2.47 5.79 -1.35
C THR A 90 -3.70 5.00 -1.77
N THR A 91 -3.57 4.27 -2.88
CA THR A 91 -4.55 3.24 -3.21
C THR A 91 -4.43 2.19 -2.12
N LEU A 92 -5.55 1.78 -1.54
CA LEU A 92 -5.55 0.67 -0.59
C LEU A 92 -4.99 -0.59 -1.28
N GLY A 93 -3.68 -0.79 -1.12
CA GLY A 93 -2.94 -2.05 -1.11
C GLY A 93 -2.35 -2.53 -2.43
N THR A 94 -1.03 -2.55 -2.48
CA THR A 94 -0.26 -3.64 -3.09
C THR A 94 0.48 -4.42 -2.01
N SER A 95 1.28 -3.82 -1.13
CA SER A 95 2.07 -4.61 -0.13
C SER A 95 1.22 -5.37 0.90
N GLN A 96 0.18 -4.75 1.47
CA GLN A 96 -0.73 -5.41 2.41
C GLN A 96 -1.71 -6.33 1.68
N ASN A 97 -2.35 -5.85 0.60
CA ASN A 97 -3.24 -6.68 -0.21
C ASN A 97 -2.52 -7.88 -0.83
N GLU A 98 -1.24 -7.80 -1.17
CA GLU A 98 -0.42 -8.93 -1.63
C GLU A 98 -0.29 -10.00 -0.55
N ARG A 99 -0.18 -9.61 0.73
CA ARG A 99 -0.10 -10.60 1.83
C ARG A 99 -1.38 -11.43 1.90
N ILE A 100 -2.56 -10.82 1.79
CA ILE A 100 -3.82 -11.60 1.79
C ILE A 100 -4.10 -12.23 0.41
N ALA A 101 -3.72 -11.58 -0.70
CA ALA A 101 -3.87 -12.10 -2.06
C ALA A 101 -2.94 -13.29 -2.36
N SER A 102 -1.83 -13.44 -1.63
CA SER A 102 -0.97 -14.63 -1.67
C SER A 102 -1.63 -15.88 -1.08
N SER A 103 -2.84 -15.76 -0.53
CA SER A 103 -3.62 -16.92 -0.09
C SER A 103 -4.00 -17.81 -1.27
N GLN A 104 -4.07 -19.12 -1.02
CA GLN A 104 -4.36 -20.13 -2.03
C GLN A 104 -5.50 -21.02 -1.54
N LEU A 105 -6.34 -21.45 -2.47
CA LEU A 105 -7.43 -22.40 -2.21
C LEU A 105 -7.19 -23.69 -3.01
N TYR A 106 -7.09 -24.82 -2.33
CA TYR A 106 -6.84 -26.13 -2.96
C TYR A 106 -7.49 -27.29 -2.20
N PRO A 107 -7.71 -28.46 -2.83
CA PRO A 107 -7.76 -28.61 -4.28
C PRO A 107 -8.94 -27.81 -4.85
N ASN A 108 -8.81 -27.36 -6.10
CA ASN A 108 -9.86 -26.68 -6.83
C ASN A 108 -9.76 -27.10 -8.31
N PRO A 109 -10.70 -27.92 -8.83
CA PRO A 109 -11.92 -28.39 -8.18
C PRO A 109 -11.70 -29.29 -6.96
N SER A 110 -12.65 -29.28 -6.01
CA SER A 110 -12.66 -30.13 -4.82
C SER A 110 -13.71 -31.24 -4.97
N ASN A 111 -13.26 -32.49 -4.79
CA ASN A 111 -14.06 -33.71 -4.97
C ASN A 111 -14.04 -34.64 -3.74
N SER A 112 -13.33 -34.26 -2.68
CA SER A 112 -13.05 -35.11 -1.51
C SER A 112 -13.81 -34.69 -0.26
N GLY A 113 -14.76 -33.76 -0.39
CA GLY A 113 -15.52 -33.19 0.72
C GLY A 113 -14.74 -32.19 1.57
N TYR A 114 -13.51 -31.83 1.15
CA TYR A 114 -12.68 -30.83 1.81
C TYR A 114 -11.96 -29.92 0.83
N ALA A 115 -11.79 -28.66 1.24
CA ALA A 115 -10.88 -27.69 0.63
C ALA A 115 -10.00 -27.06 1.72
N TYR A 116 -8.88 -26.48 1.33
CA TYR A 116 -7.87 -25.92 2.21
C TYR A 116 -7.54 -24.52 1.75
N VAL A 117 -7.50 -23.60 2.71
CA VAL A 117 -7.04 -22.23 2.54
C VAL A 117 -5.65 -22.14 3.13
N LYS A 118 -4.66 -21.89 2.30
CA LYS A 118 -3.32 -21.50 2.74
C LYS A 118 -3.22 -19.98 2.77
N HIS A 119 -2.68 -19.43 3.84
CA HIS A 119 -2.61 -17.98 4.07
C HIS A 119 -1.34 -17.61 4.84
N ASN A 120 -1.05 -16.31 4.95
CA ASN A 120 0.12 -15.83 5.69
C ASN A 120 0.01 -16.21 7.19
N PRO A 121 1.03 -16.84 7.80
CA PRO A 121 0.99 -17.28 9.20
C PRO A 121 0.71 -16.13 10.20
N ASP A 122 1.06 -14.89 9.86
CA ASP A 122 0.87 -13.72 10.72
C ASP A 122 -0.62 -13.38 10.95
N PHE A 123 -1.54 -13.89 10.13
CA PHE A 123 -2.97 -13.58 10.26
C PHE A 123 -3.62 -14.17 11.52
N ASN A 124 -2.94 -15.09 12.21
CA ASN A 124 -3.33 -15.64 13.51
C ASN A 124 -4.85 -15.96 13.59
N ASN A 125 -5.51 -15.59 14.69
CA ASN A 125 -6.95 -15.84 14.91
C ASN A 125 -7.86 -14.74 14.35
N GLU A 126 -7.29 -13.74 13.67
CA GLU A 126 -8.05 -12.59 13.14
C GLU A 126 -8.58 -12.84 11.73
N LEU A 127 -8.08 -13.87 11.04
CA LEU A 127 -8.55 -14.25 9.71
C LEU A 127 -10.00 -14.78 9.77
N LYS A 128 -10.91 -14.03 9.17
CA LYS A 128 -12.30 -14.46 8.95
C LYS A 128 -12.44 -15.08 7.57
N VAL A 129 -13.08 -16.25 7.50
CA VAL A 129 -13.38 -16.94 6.25
C VAL A 129 -14.89 -17.13 6.11
N SER A 130 -15.45 -16.64 5.01
CA SER A 130 -16.87 -16.75 4.67
C SER A 130 -17.03 -17.44 3.32
N VAL A 131 -18.05 -18.28 3.20
CA VAL A 131 -18.36 -19.00 1.95
C VAL A 131 -19.71 -18.53 1.44
N PHE A 132 -19.80 -18.26 0.14
CA PHE A 132 -21.02 -17.80 -0.51
C PHE A 132 -21.33 -18.65 -1.74
N ASN A 133 -22.60 -18.79 -2.08
CA ASN A 133 -22.98 -19.24 -3.43
C ASN A 133 -22.87 -18.08 -4.44
N ILE A 134 -23.07 -18.38 -5.72
CA ILE A 134 -23.02 -17.37 -6.81
C ILE A 134 -24.07 -16.26 -6.68
N LEU A 135 -25.12 -16.45 -5.88
CA LEU A 135 -26.15 -15.44 -5.60
C LEU A 135 -25.77 -14.54 -4.41
N GLY A 136 -24.61 -14.76 -3.80
CA GLY A 136 -24.12 -14.00 -2.64
C GLY A 136 -24.71 -14.43 -1.30
N GLN A 137 -25.44 -15.56 -1.24
CA GLN A 137 -25.96 -16.08 0.02
C GLN A 137 -24.85 -16.77 0.81
N THR A 138 -24.70 -16.43 2.09
CA THR A 138 -23.74 -17.06 2.99
C THR A 138 -24.10 -18.52 3.25
N ILE A 139 -23.12 -19.40 3.12
CA ILE A 139 -23.24 -20.83 3.41
C ILE A 139 -22.33 -21.13 4.61
N GLU A 140 -22.94 -21.58 5.71
CA GLU A 140 -22.19 -22.00 6.89
C GLU A 140 -21.64 -23.41 6.68
N ILE A 141 -20.33 -23.55 6.86
CA ILE A 141 -19.62 -24.82 6.80
C ILE A 141 -18.65 -24.94 7.97
N PRO A 142 -18.36 -26.16 8.46
CA PRO A 142 -17.30 -26.38 9.44
C PRO A 142 -15.92 -25.94 8.90
N LYS A 143 -15.14 -25.29 9.77
CA LYS A 143 -13.81 -24.74 9.47
C LYS A 143 -12.86 -25.13 10.59
N ASP A 144 -11.80 -25.86 10.26
CA ASP A 144 -10.81 -26.35 11.23
C ASP A 144 -9.44 -25.74 10.96
N ARG A 145 -8.80 -25.17 11.99
CA ARG A 145 -7.45 -24.62 11.85
C ARG A 145 -6.43 -25.74 12.01
N LEU A 146 -5.71 -26.04 10.93
CA LEU A 146 -4.70 -27.11 10.93
C LEU A 146 -3.33 -26.58 11.39
N SER A 147 -3.00 -25.34 11.06
CA SER A 147 -1.74 -24.68 11.44
C SER A 147 -1.87 -23.15 11.47
N SER A 148 -0.76 -22.44 11.73
CA SER A 148 -0.68 -20.97 11.65
C SER A 148 -1.06 -20.42 10.27
N SER A 149 -0.76 -21.18 9.21
CA SER A 149 -0.88 -20.78 7.81
C SER A 149 -1.88 -21.61 7.00
N GLU A 150 -2.68 -22.47 7.63
CA GLU A 150 -3.60 -23.36 6.91
C GLU A 150 -4.92 -23.59 7.67
N LEU A 151 -6.03 -23.45 6.94
CA LEU A 151 -7.39 -23.69 7.41
C LEU A 151 -8.06 -24.74 6.50
N LYS A 152 -8.71 -25.73 7.10
CA LYS A 152 -9.51 -26.75 6.42
C LYS A 152 -10.98 -26.33 6.40
N LEU A 153 -11.60 -26.43 5.24
CA LEU A 153 -13.02 -26.19 4.98
C LEU A 153 -13.70 -27.53 4.72
N ASN A 154 -14.74 -27.88 5.49
CA ASN A 154 -15.55 -29.06 5.20
C ASN A 154 -16.60 -28.72 4.16
N THR A 155 -16.37 -29.15 2.92
CA THR A 155 -17.24 -28.92 1.77
C THR A 155 -18.18 -30.09 1.48
N SER A 156 -18.22 -31.10 2.35
CA SER A 156 -19.01 -32.34 2.13
C SER A 156 -20.53 -32.11 2.05
N SER A 157 -21.02 -31.00 2.59
CA SER A 157 -22.43 -30.62 2.53
C SER A 157 -22.78 -29.74 1.33
N LEU A 158 -21.79 -29.33 0.54
CA LEU A 158 -22.00 -28.49 -0.65
C LEU A 158 -22.37 -29.37 -1.84
N ASN A 159 -23.35 -28.93 -2.63
CA ASN A 159 -23.66 -29.56 -3.90
C ASN A 159 -22.61 -29.16 -4.95
N SER A 160 -22.50 -29.94 -6.02
CA SER A 160 -21.64 -29.59 -7.16
C SER A 160 -22.02 -28.22 -7.72
N GLY A 161 -21.03 -27.36 -7.93
CA GLY A 161 -21.25 -25.97 -8.33
C GLY A 161 -20.11 -25.03 -8.00
N ILE A 162 -20.35 -23.74 -8.24
CA ILE A 162 -19.38 -22.66 -7.98
C ILE A 162 -19.74 -21.95 -6.68
N TYR A 163 -18.72 -21.73 -5.85
CA TYR A 163 -18.80 -20.99 -4.60
C TYR A 163 -17.71 -19.92 -4.55
N LEU A 164 -17.90 -18.92 -3.70
CA LEU A 164 -16.93 -17.87 -3.44
C LEU A 164 -16.46 -17.99 -1.99
N VAL A 165 -15.15 -18.08 -1.79
CA VAL A 165 -14.52 -18.13 -0.46
C VAL A 165 -13.84 -16.79 -0.22
N LYS A 166 -14.45 -15.97 0.64
CA LYS A 166 -13.91 -14.66 1.03
C LYS A 166 -13.07 -14.80 2.29
N LEU A 167 -11.84 -14.33 2.22
CA LEU A 167 -10.95 -14.15 3.36
C LEU A 167 -10.98 -12.68 3.75
N THR A 168 -11.02 -12.40 5.04
CA THR A 168 -10.97 -11.03 5.58
C THR A 168 -10.01 -11.00 6.75
N TYR A 169 -8.99 -10.13 6.67
CA TYR A 169 -8.06 -9.86 7.75
C TYR A 169 -8.00 -8.35 7.95
N GLN A 170 -8.36 -7.88 9.15
CA GLN A 170 -8.56 -6.46 9.44
C GLN A 170 -9.53 -5.81 8.42
N THR A 171 -9.06 -4.83 7.64
CA THR A 171 -9.83 -4.14 6.59
C THR A 171 -9.69 -4.78 5.21
N GLN A 172 -8.81 -5.77 5.05
CA GLN A 172 -8.45 -6.33 3.76
C GLN A 172 -9.29 -7.56 3.43
N THR A 173 -9.66 -7.70 2.17
CA THR A 173 -10.45 -8.84 1.70
C THR A 173 -9.94 -9.39 0.38
N THR A 174 -9.87 -10.71 0.27
CA THR A 174 -9.68 -11.41 -1.01
C THR A 174 -10.75 -12.47 -1.18
N THR A 175 -11.10 -12.80 -2.42
CA THR A 175 -12.13 -13.80 -2.74
C THR A 175 -11.60 -14.81 -3.74
N HIS A 176 -11.65 -16.08 -3.37
CA HIS A 176 -11.30 -17.20 -4.25
C HIS A 176 -12.55 -17.87 -4.79
N LYS A 177 -12.54 -18.25 -6.06
CA LYS A 177 -13.56 -19.12 -6.64
C LYS A 177 -13.28 -20.57 -6.26
N LEU A 178 -14.26 -21.27 -5.72
CA LEU A 178 -14.19 -22.70 -5.40
C LEU A 178 -15.16 -23.46 -6.30
N ILE A 179 -14.68 -24.53 -6.93
CA ILE A 179 -15.49 -25.45 -7.73
C ILE A 179 -15.64 -26.75 -6.93
N ILE A 180 -16.87 -27.16 -6.68
CA ILE A 180 -17.22 -28.46 -6.09
C ILE A 180 -17.74 -29.37 -7.20
N GLU A 181 -17.24 -30.60 -7.26
CA GLU A 181 -17.65 -31.64 -8.21
C GLU A 181 -18.42 -32.77 -7.53
#